data_AF-A0A2V6WJN1-F1
#
_entry.id   AF-A0A2V6WJN1-F1
#
_cell.length_a   1.000
_cell.length_b   1.000
_cell.length_c   1.000
_cell.angle_alpha   90.00
_cell.angle_beta   90.00
_cell.angle_gamma   90.00
#
_symmetry.space_group_name_H-M   'P 1'
#
loop_
_entity.id
_entity.type
_entity.pdbx_description
1 polymer ?
#
loop_
_entity_poly.entity_id
_entity_poly.type
_entity_poly.pdbx_seq_one_letter_code
_entity_poly.pdbx_strand_id
1 'polypeptide(L)' 'LAPGYWADLVAFDPDTVDALPAEWVHDLPAGEPRFVSRARGIAWSLVNGVPVLEHGEIVERPAGARPGRILRAFES' A
#
# COMPACT_ATOMS: atom_id res chain seq x y z
N LEU A 1 -3.48 -10.12 -15.09
CA LEU A 1 -3.30 -8.75 -15.63
C LEU A 1 -3.90 -8.73 -17.03
N ALA A 2 -4.82 -7.81 -17.32
CA ALA A 2 -5.50 -7.76 -18.62
C ALA A 2 -5.80 -6.31 -19.03
N PRO A 3 -5.75 -5.98 -20.33
CA PRO A 3 -6.19 -4.68 -20.83
C PRO A 3 -7.64 -4.38 -20.44
N GLY A 4 -7.94 -3.11 -20.14
CA GLY A 4 -9.28 -2.66 -19.74
C GLY A 4 -9.58 -2.74 -18.24
N TYR A 5 -8.72 -3.40 -17.45
CA TYR A 5 -8.84 -3.46 -16.00
C TYR A 5 -8.14 -2.27 -15.33
N TRP A 6 -8.51 -1.99 -14.08
CA TRP A 6 -7.78 -1.05 -13.23
C TRP A 6 -6.32 -1.48 -13.05
N ALA A 7 -5.41 -0.53 -13.10
CA ALA A 7 -3.98 -0.76 -12.89
C ALA A 7 -3.64 -0.81 -11.39
N ASP A 8 -4.36 -1.64 -10.65
CA ASP A 8 -4.12 -1.94 -9.24
C ASP A 8 -3.21 -3.16 -9.17
N LEU A 9 -1.94 -2.95 -8.84
CA LEU A 9 -0.87 -3.93 -9.01
C LEU A 9 0.05 -3.95 -7.81
N VAL A 10 0.60 -5.13 -7.50
CA VAL A 10 1.69 -5.29 -6.55
C VAL A 10 2.83 -6.04 -7.23
N ALA A 11 4.03 -5.47 -7.20
CA ALA A 11 5.26 -6.13 -7.61
C ALA A 11 6.01 -6.56 -6.35
N PHE A 12 6.28 -7.84 -6.22
CA PHE A 12 6.97 -8.42 -5.07
C PHE A 12 7.97 -9.48 -5.52
N ASP A 13 8.98 -9.70 -4.70
CA ASP A 13 9.95 -10.78 -4.85
C ASP A 13 9.36 -12.05 -4.21
N PRO A 14 9.10 -13.11 -5.01
CA PRO A 14 8.48 -14.33 -4.50
C PRO A 14 9.33 -15.09 -3.48
N ASP A 15 10.65 -14.91 -3.49
CA ASP A 15 11.55 -15.61 -2.57
C ASP A 15 11.67 -14.91 -1.22
N THR A 16 11.37 -13.60 -1.17
CA THR A 16 11.58 -12.79 0.03
C THR A 16 10.32 -12.15 0.59
N VAL A 17 9.18 -12.20 -0.11
CA VAL A 17 7.91 -11.64 0.37
C VAL A 17 7.48 -12.27 1.69
N ASP A 18 7.31 -11.44 2.71
CA ASP A 18 6.92 -11.90 4.05
C ASP A 18 6.45 -10.73 4.92
N ALA A 19 5.74 -11.07 6.00
CA ALA A 19 5.42 -10.14 7.06
C ALA A 19 6.64 -9.96 7.99
N LEU A 20 6.92 -8.74 8.40
CA LEU A 20 7.86 -8.45 9.47
C LEU A 20 7.16 -8.52 10.83
N PRO A 21 7.90 -8.77 11.93
CA PRO A 21 7.36 -8.72 13.27
C PRO A 21 6.59 -7.41 13.49
N ALA A 22 5.37 -7.54 14.01
CA ALA A 22 4.53 -6.38 14.27
C ALA A 22 5.06 -5.58 15.47
N GLU A 23 4.89 -4.27 15.41
CA GLU A 23 5.37 -3.33 16.43
C GLU A 23 4.28 -2.34 16.84
N TRP A 24 4.43 -1.79 18.04
CA TRP A 24 3.63 -0.67 18.51
C TRP A 24 4.40 0.63 18.24
N VAL A 25 3.87 1.48 17.36
CA VAL A 25 4.38 2.84 17.13
C VAL A 25 3.45 3.86 17.78
N HIS A 26 3.99 4.97 18.27
CA HIS A 26 3.22 6.01 18.99
C HIS A 26 3.21 7.30 18.17
N ASP A 27 2.67 7.21 16.95
CA ASP A 27 2.75 8.23 15.91
C ASP A 27 1.41 8.90 15.57
N LEU A 28 0.35 8.54 16.31
CA LEU A 28 -0.96 9.17 16.19
C LEU A 28 -1.06 10.45 17.04
N PRO A 29 -2.05 11.31 16.78
CA PRO A 29 -2.34 12.46 17.64
C PRO A 29 -2.43 12.07 19.11
N ALA A 30 -1.99 12.95 20.00
CA ALA A 30 -1.85 12.70 21.44
C ALA A 30 -0.90 11.55 21.84
N GLY A 31 -0.08 11.05 20.91
CA GLY A 31 0.87 9.95 21.18
C GLY A 31 0.20 8.59 21.28
N GLU A 32 -1.01 8.45 20.70
CA GLU A 32 -1.75 7.20 20.73
C GLU A 32 -1.01 6.07 19.96
N PRO A 33 -1.12 4.81 20.44
CA PRO A 33 -0.41 3.70 19.84
C PRO A 33 -1.13 3.16 18.61
N ARG A 34 -0.35 2.77 17.61
CA ARG A 34 -0.78 2.06 16.40
C ARG A 34 -0.02 0.75 16.29
N PHE A 35 -0.74 -0.35 16.10
CA PHE A 35 -0.15 -1.66 15.85
C PHE A 35 0.15 -1.80 14.35
N VAL A 36 1.42 -1.92 13.99
CA VAL A 36 1.89 -1.89 12.60
C VAL A 36 2.61 -3.19 12.27
N SER A 37 2.22 -3.84 11.18
CA SER A 37 2.98 -4.90 10.54
C SER A 37 3.49 -4.38 9.19
N ARG A 38 4.82 -4.31 9.04
CA ARG A 38 5.47 -4.00 7.77
C ARG A 38 5.67 -5.27 6.96
N ALA A 39 5.93 -5.12 5.67
CA ALA A 39 6.29 -6.21 4.78
C ALA A 39 7.72 -6.06 4.27
N ARG A 40 8.37 -7.20 4.00
CA ARG A 40 9.60 -7.27 3.20
C ARG A 40 9.28 -7.87 1.83
N GLY A 41 10.14 -7.64 0.84
CA GLY A 41 9.99 -8.20 -0.50
C GLY A 41 8.91 -7.53 -1.37
N ILE A 42 8.25 -6.46 -0.92
CA ILE A 42 7.34 -5.67 -1.76
C ILE A 42 8.14 -4.55 -2.43
N ALA A 43 8.29 -4.62 -3.75
CA ALA A 43 8.99 -3.62 -4.53
C ALA A 43 8.08 -2.43 -4.86
N TRP A 44 6.84 -2.68 -5.28
CA TRP A 44 5.90 -1.63 -5.65
C TRP A 44 4.47 -2.02 -5.29
N SER A 45 3.67 -1.06 -4.84
CA SER A 45 2.22 -1.14 -4.85
C SER A 45 1.65 0.05 -5.63
N LEU A 46 0.75 -0.23 -6.56
CA LEU A 46 0.13 0.77 -7.42
C LEU A 46 -1.38 0.74 -7.23
N VAL A 47 -1.99 1.93 -7.22
CA VAL A 47 -3.43 2.13 -7.22
C VAL A 47 -3.76 3.03 -8.40
N ASN A 48 -4.64 2.60 -9.29
CA ASN A 48 -4.98 3.27 -10.55
C ASN A 48 -3.74 3.64 -11.37
N GLY A 49 -2.72 2.78 -11.38
CA GLY A 49 -1.45 2.99 -12.08
C GLY A 49 -0.50 3.97 -11.39
N VAL A 50 -0.84 4.47 -10.20
CA VAL A 50 -0.03 5.43 -9.45
C VAL A 50 0.65 4.70 -8.28
N PRO A 51 1.98 4.79 -8.14
CA PRO A 51 2.70 4.24 -6.99
C PRO A 51 2.21 4.84 -5.66
N VAL A 52 1.93 3.96 -4.71
CA VAL A 52 1.57 4.28 -3.32
C VAL A 52 2.55 3.69 -2.31
N LEU A 53 3.33 2.69 -2.72
CA LEU A 53 4.44 2.13 -1.96
C LEU A 53 5.60 1.80 -2.92
N GLU A 54 6.82 2.15 -2.51
CA GLU A 54 8.06 1.93 -3.25
C GLU A 54 9.12 1.35 -2.32
N HIS A 55 9.59 0.14 -2.61
CA HIS A 55 10.61 -0.59 -1.84
C HIS A 55 10.34 -0.65 -0.34
N GLY A 56 9.08 -0.86 0.04
CA GLY A 56 8.62 -0.93 1.43
C GLY A 56 8.22 0.42 2.06
N GLU A 57 8.48 1.54 1.38
CA GLU A 57 8.18 2.89 1.89
C GLU A 57 6.91 3.46 1.26
N ILE A 58 6.10 4.14 2.08
CA ILE A 58 4.89 4.81 1.60
C ILE A 58 5.28 6.05 0.79
N VAL A 59 4.71 6.18 -0.42
CA VAL A 59 4.91 7.38 -1.24
C VAL A 59 4.06 8.51 -0.67
N GLU A 60 4.73 9.49 -0.06
CA GLU A 60 4.08 10.68 0.48
C GLU A 60 3.52 11.58 -0.64
N ARG A 61 2.30 12.09 -0.42
CA ARG A 61 1.60 12.98 -1.36
C ARG A 61 0.84 14.05 -0.58
N PRO A 62 0.66 15.26 -1.16
CA PRO A 62 -0.22 16.26 -0.57
C PRO A 62 -1.61 15.70 -0.27
N ALA A 63 -2.23 16.21 0.79
CA ALA A 63 -3.60 15.86 1.13
C ALA A 63 -4.54 16.08 -0.07
N GLY A 64 -5.41 15.10 -0.34
CA GLY A 64 -6.31 15.12 -1.50
C GLY A 64 -5.70 14.64 -2.83
N ALA A 65 -4.37 14.43 -2.91
CA ALA A 65 -3.69 13.95 -4.12
C ALA A 65 -3.50 12.41 -4.14
N ARG A 66 -4.32 11.66 -3.40
CA ARG A 66 -4.27 10.19 -3.35
C ARG A 66 -5.02 9.60 -4.55
N PRO A 67 -4.52 8.51 -5.18
CA PRO A 67 -5.10 7.98 -6.41
C PRO A 67 -6.36 7.13 -6.21
N GLY A 68 -6.76 6.85 -4.97
CA GLY A 68 -7.90 6.00 -4.65
C GLY A 68 -9.24 6.60 -5.09
N ARG A 69 -10.21 5.72 -5.38
CA ARG A 69 -11.59 6.10 -5.70
C ARG A 69 -12.55 5.21 -4.91
N ILE A 70 -13.73 5.77 -4.59
CA ILE A 70 -14.82 4.97 -4.04
C ILE A 70 -15.39 4.08 -5.15
N LEU A 71 -15.33 2.77 -4.94
CA LEU A 71 -15.98 1.79 -5.81
C LEU A 71 -17.48 1.78 -5.49
N ARG A 72 -18.32 1.86 -6.53
CA ARG A 72 -19.79 1.94 -6.38
C ARG A 72 -20.54 0.67 -6.79
N ALA A 73 -19.85 -0.23 -7.47
CA ALA A 73 -20.31 -1.57 -7.81
C ALA A 73 -19.07 -2.46 -7.92
N PHE A 74 -19.24 -3.74 -7.56
CA PHE A 74 -18.24 -4.78 -7.80
C PHE A 74 -18.84 -5.67 -8.88
N GLU A 75 -18.34 -5.56 -10.11
CA GLU A 75 -18.65 -6.55 -11.14
C GLU A 75 -17.74 -7.75 -10.91
N SER A 76 -18.35 -8.93 -10.73
CA SER A 76 -17.68 -10.23 -10.61
C SER A 76 -17.51 -10.91 -11.95
#